data_AF-I7M3Y4-F1
#
_entry.id   AF-I7M3Y4-F1
#
_cell.length_a   1.000
_cell.length_b   1.000
_cell.length_c   1.000
_cell.angle_alpha   90.00
_cell.angle_beta   90.00
_cell.angle_gamma   90.00
#
_symmetry.space_group_name_H-M   'P 1'
#
loop_
_entity.id
_entity.type
_entity.pdbx_description
1 polymer ?
#
loop_
_entity_poly.entity_id
_entity_poly.type
_entity_poly.pdbx_seq_one_letter_code
_entity_poly.pdbx_strand_id
1 'polypeptide(L)'
;MVKVESQKEPQVAVQEEDFKKDVIHKYSWKFIPVLFLIWLSFQVAVFFYVGSILPDFKKVGFPTSFEKAQEFSHIMRNYLETHYYTLLFFEVSNFLFLQTWCIPGTFVFNLLGGALFGIKVGFPVCLACNTLGAFICFNISKYFAGDLIERKLSNQLKMIKQKVQEHKKDLFFYMLSTRLFPGSPNWAMNITFPHIHIPSHYFVFSIALGLIPWNFLTCEAGSIISTFKSKSEIFKPETYYMLIGIALCVLIPPIVKKIISSKEKKE
;
A
#
# COMPACT_ATOMS: atom_id res chain seq x y z
N MET A 1 -31.02 4.28 -53.15
CA MET A 1 -30.07 3.54 -52.30
C MET A 1 -28.85 4.44 -52.07
N VAL A 2 -28.84 5.19 -50.97
CA VAL A 2 -27.67 5.99 -50.57
C VAL A 2 -26.86 5.13 -49.62
N LYS A 3 -25.62 4.77 -50.01
CA LYS A 3 -24.65 4.09 -49.15
C LYS A 3 -24.21 5.10 -48.07
N VAL A 4 -24.57 4.84 -46.81
CA VAL A 4 -24.00 5.55 -45.66
C VAL A 4 -22.65 4.90 -45.38
N GLU A 5 -21.58 5.58 -45.76
CA GLU A 5 -20.22 5.21 -45.42
C GLU A 5 -19.98 5.58 -43.95
N SER A 6 -19.93 4.56 -43.09
CA SER A 6 -19.64 4.68 -41.66
C SER A 6 -18.19 5.12 -41.47
N GLN A 7 -17.96 6.43 -41.35
CA GLN A 7 -16.71 6.96 -40.82
C GLN A 7 -16.58 6.55 -39.35
N LYS A 8 -15.84 5.48 -39.07
CA LYS A 8 -15.33 5.19 -37.73
C LYS A 8 -14.21 6.18 -37.41
N GLU A 9 -14.41 6.90 -36.32
CA GLU A 9 -13.59 8.01 -35.83
C GLU A 9 -12.08 7.65 -35.67
N PRO A 10 -11.17 8.49 -36.19
CA PRO A 10 -9.72 8.36 -35.98
C PRO A 10 -9.27 8.55 -34.52
N GLN A 11 -10.11 9.10 -33.64
CA GLN A 11 -9.72 9.51 -32.28
C GLN A 11 -9.50 8.33 -31.32
N VAL A 12 -10.17 7.19 -31.53
CA VAL A 12 -10.00 5.99 -30.69
C VAL A 12 -8.66 5.30 -30.98
N ALA A 13 -8.23 5.28 -32.25
CA ALA A 13 -6.98 4.65 -32.67
C ALA A 13 -5.73 5.43 -32.23
N VAL A 14 -5.78 6.77 -32.29
CA VAL A 14 -4.67 7.63 -31.83
C VAL A 14 -4.46 7.51 -30.31
N GLN A 15 -5.53 7.31 -29.54
CA GLN A 15 -5.42 7.08 -28.10
C GLN A 15 -4.85 5.70 -27.76
N GLU A 16 -5.20 4.63 -28.50
CA GLU A 16 -4.61 3.30 -28.26
C GLU A 16 -3.09 3.24 -28.54
N GLU A 17 -2.59 4.02 -29.50
CA GLU A 17 -1.16 4.06 -29.85
C GLU A 17 -0.30 4.82 -28.82
N ASP A 18 -0.79 5.92 -28.25
CA ASP A 18 -0.08 6.65 -27.19
C ASP A 18 -0.01 5.85 -25.86
N PHE A 19 -0.93 4.91 -25.63
CA PHE A 19 -0.91 4.02 -24.47
C PHE A 19 0.00 2.79 -24.64
N LYS A 20 0.43 2.43 -25.86
CA LYS A 20 1.26 1.23 -26.09
C LYS A 20 2.71 1.35 -25.62
N LYS A 21 3.20 2.54 -25.28
CA LYS A 21 4.66 2.77 -25.21
C LYS A 21 5.36 2.38 -23.90
N ASP A 22 4.67 2.12 -22.77
CA ASP A 22 5.40 2.02 -21.49
C ASP A 22 4.96 0.92 -20.49
N VAL A 23 4.33 -0.18 -20.91
CA VAL A 23 4.40 -1.42 -20.11
C VAL A 23 5.59 -2.23 -20.60
N ILE A 24 6.74 -2.01 -19.96
CA ILE A 24 7.95 -2.77 -20.25
C ILE A 24 7.78 -4.15 -19.61
N HIS A 25 7.10 -5.06 -20.31
CA HIS A 25 7.08 -6.49 -20.02
C HIS A 25 8.49 -7.06 -20.28
N LYS A 26 9.43 -6.70 -19.41
CA LYS A 26 10.86 -6.95 -19.63
C LYS A 26 11.24 -8.39 -19.31
N TYR A 27 10.58 -8.98 -18.32
CA TYR A 27 10.95 -10.27 -17.74
C TYR A 27 9.72 -11.17 -17.54
N SER A 28 9.97 -12.48 -17.53
CA SER A 28 8.91 -13.47 -17.31
C SER A 28 8.41 -13.46 -15.85
N TRP A 29 7.10 -13.58 -15.65
CA TRP A 29 6.48 -13.73 -14.32
C TRP A 29 7.02 -14.92 -13.52
N LYS A 30 7.63 -15.91 -14.19
CA LYS A 30 8.29 -17.07 -13.57
C LYS A 30 9.47 -16.70 -12.65
N PHE A 31 10.01 -15.48 -12.76
CA PHE A 31 11.05 -14.99 -11.85
C PHE A 31 10.48 -14.47 -10.52
N ILE A 32 9.19 -14.15 -10.43
CA ILE A 32 8.56 -13.63 -9.20
C ILE A 32 8.72 -14.63 -8.03
N PRO A 33 8.43 -15.94 -8.18
CA PRO A 33 8.68 -16.92 -7.12
C PRO A 33 10.16 -17.00 -6.73
N VAL A 34 11.09 -16.85 -7.68
CA VAL A 34 12.54 -16.89 -7.38
C VAL A 34 12.95 -15.70 -6.53
N LEU A 35 12.52 -14.48 -6.91
CA LEU A 35 12.75 -13.27 -6.12
C LEU A 35 12.12 -13.38 -4.72
N PHE A 36 10.94 -13.98 -4.62
CA PHE A 36 10.27 -14.23 -3.35
C PHE A 36 11.08 -15.16 -2.47
N LEU A 37 11.53 -16.30 -3.00
CA LEU A 37 12.30 -17.28 -2.24
C LEU A 37 13.64 -16.73 -1.78
N ILE A 38 14.34 -15.95 -2.62
CA ILE A 38 15.59 -15.29 -2.25
C ILE A 38 15.37 -14.35 -1.06
N TRP A 39 14.34 -13.50 -1.10
CA TRP A 39 14.05 -12.58 0.00
C TRP A 39 13.52 -13.32 1.23
N LEU A 40 12.74 -14.39 1.05
CA LEU A 40 12.29 -15.23 2.15
C LEU A 40 13.48 -15.87 2.87
N SER A 41 14.46 -16.41 2.14
CA SER A 41 15.70 -16.92 2.72
C SER A 41 16.46 -15.86 3.51
N PHE A 42 16.50 -14.62 3.00
CA PHE A 42 17.05 -13.49 3.75
C PHE A 42 16.27 -13.22 5.05
N GLN A 43 14.93 -13.21 5.03
CA GLN A 43 14.14 -12.99 6.25
C GLN A 43 14.31 -14.11 7.27
N VAL A 44 14.44 -15.35 6.82
CA VAL A 44 14.77 -16.49 7.69
C VAL A 44 16.13 -16.27 8.35
N ALA A 45 17.14 -15.81 7.60
CA ALA A 45 18.45 -15.47 8.17
C ALA A 45 18.35 -14.32 9.19
N VAL A 46 17.57 -13.26 8.91
CA VAL A 46 17.30 -12.18 9.86
C VAL A 46 16.67 -12.71 11.14
N PHE A 47 15.67 -13.60 11.05
CA PHE A 47 15.03 -14.20 12.22
C PHE A 47 16.02 -14.97 13.10
N PHE A 48 16.89 -15.79 12.49
CA PHE A 48 17.91 -16.53 13.24
C PHE A 48 18.99 -15.62 13.84
N TYR A 49 19.40 -14.57 13.12
CA TYR A 49 20.35 -13.58 13.60
C TYR A 49 19.81 -12.80 14.82
N VAL A 50 18.57 -12.33 14.75
CA VAL A 50 17.95 -11.64 15.89
C VAL A 50 17.78 -12.61 17.06
N GLY A 51 17.37 -13.85 16.79
CA GLY A 51 17.23 -14.89 17.80
C GLY A 51 18.54 -15.42 18.40
N SER A 52 19.71 -15.10 17.83
CA SER A 52 21.01 -15.38 18.45
C SER A 52 21.49 -14.25 19.36
N ILE A 53 21.08 -13.01 19.06
CA ILE A 53 21.41 -11.81 19.84
C ILE A 53 20.46 -11.63 21.03
N LEU A 54 19.16 -11.92 20.82
CA LEU A 54 18.10 -11.69 21.79
C LEU A 54 17.60 -13.04 22.33
N PRO A 55 18.03 -13.48 23.53
CA PRO A 55 17.73 -14.83 24.04
C PRO A 55 16.22 -15.10 24.17
N ASP A 56 15.45 -14.09 24.55
CA ASP A 56 13.99 -14.23 24.74
C ASP A 56 13.20 -14.14 23.43
N PHE A 57 13.82 -13.75 22.31
CA PHE A 57 13.14 -13.63 21.02
C PHE A 57 12.52 -14.96 20.56
N LYS A 58 13.22 -16.08 20.81
CA LYS A 58 12.71 -17.42 20.48
C LYS A 58 11.50 -17.84 21.31
N LYS A 59 11.30 -17.25 22.50
CA LYS A 59 10.16 -17.57 23.38
C LYS A 59 8.86 -17.00 22.83
N VAL A 60 8.91 -15.78 22.27
CA VAL A 60 7.74 -15.11 21.68
C VAL A 60 7.52 -15.52 20.22
N GLY A 61 8.62 -15.72 19.49
CA GLY A 61 8.58 -16.01 18.06
C GLY A 61 8.09 -14.83 17.23
N PHE A 62 7.65 -15.10 16.00
CA PHE A 62 7.27 -14.06 15.04
C PHE A 62 5.90 -13.43 15.39
N PRO A 63 5.78 -12.09 15.44
CA PRO A 63 4.54 -11.41 15.82
C PRO A 63 3.53 -11.41 14.66
N THR A 64 2.67 -12.43 14.63
CA THR A 64 1.64 -12.59 13.57
C THR A 64 0.27 -12.03 13.96
N SER A 65 0.05 -11.69 15.22
CA SER A 65 -1.22 -11.21 15.74
C SER A 65 -1.02 -10.04 16.71
N PHE A 66 -2.10 -9.38 17.10
CA PHE A 66 -2.05 -8.29 18.09
C PHE A 66 -1.55 -8.79 19.44
N GLU A 67 -2.04 -9.94 19.88
CA GLU A 67 -1.70 -10.55 21.16
C GLU A 67 -0.20 -10.89 21.19
N LYS A 68 0.31 -11.49 20.10
CA LYS A 68 1.75 -11.72 19.93
C LYS A 68 2.54 -10.43 19.81
N ALA A 69 2.00 -9.38 19.18
CA ALA A 69 2.67 -8.09 19.09
C ALA A 69 2.80 -7.42 20.46
N GLN A 70 1.77 -7.54 21.30
CA GLN A 70 1.78 -7.05 22.67
C GLN A 70 2.84 -7.79 23.49
N GLU A 71 2.82 -9.13 23.47
CA GLU A 71 3.83 -9.96 24.14
C GLU A 71 5.25 -9.67 23.64
N PHE A 72 5.42 -9.57 22.31
CA PHE A 72 6.69 -9.25 21.67
C PHE A 72 7.19 -7.89 22.11
N SER A 73 6.35 -6.86 22.06
CA SER A 73 6.73 -5.52 22.50
C SER A 73 7.09 -5.47 23.98
N HIS A 74 6.36 -6.18 24.84
CA HIS A 74 6.63 -6.25 26.27
C HIS A 74 8.00 -6.82 26.56
N ILE A 75 8.37 -7.92 25.90
CA ILE A 75 9.66 -8.59 26.12
C ILE A 75 10.81 -7.84 25.43
N MET A 76 10.61 -7.38 24.19
CA MET A 76 11.66 -6.70 23.40
C MET A 76 11.99 -5.30 23.92
N ARG A 77 11.08 -4.65 24.66
CA ARG A 77 11.36 -3.36 25.32
C ARG A 77 12.59 -3.41 26.24
N ASN A 78 12.84 -4.55 26.89
CA ASN A 78 14.01 -4.74 27.76
C ASN A 78 15.34 -4.68 26.98
N TYR A 79 15.31 -4.83 25.66
CA TYR A 79 16.47 -4.85 24.78
C TYR A 79 16.60 -3.56 23.95
N LEU A 80 15.71 -2.57 24.12
CA LEU A 80 15.77 -1.33 23.34
C LEU A 80 17.01 -0.49 23.65
N GLU A 81 17.48 -0.46 24.89
CA GLU A 81 18.65 0.32 25.27
C GLU A 81 19.95 -0.28 24.72
N THR A 82 20.04 -1.61 24.64
CA THR A 82 21.27 -2.33 24.25
C THR A 82 21.28 -2.74 22.78
N HIS A 83 20.11 -2.98 22.17
CA HIS A 83 19.97 -3.53 20.82
C HIS A 83 18.96 -2.76 19.94
N TYR A 84 18.83 -1.45 20.15
CA TYR A 84 17.94 -0.56 19.39
C TYR A 84 17.95 -0.81 17.88
N TYR A 85 19.14 -0.75 17.25
CA TYR A 85 19.27 -0.89 15.80
C TYR A 85 18.96 -2.30 15.29
N THR A 86 19.15 -3.33 16.12
CA THR A 86 18.79 -4.71 15.76
C THR A 86 17.28 -4.86 15.68
N LEU A 87 16.56 -4.31 16.66
CA LEU A 87 15.09 -4.28 16.66
C LEU A 87 14.53 -3.42 15.54
N LEU A 88 15.13 -2.25 15.28
CA LEU A 88 14.71 -1.37 14.18
C LEU A 88 14.95 -2.03 12.81
N PHE A 89 16.10 -2.70 12.64
CA PHE A 89 16.38 -3.45 11.43
C PHE A 89 15.39 -4.59 11.22
N PHE A 90 15.08 -5.35 12.28
CA PHE A 90 14.06 -6.41 12.24
C PHE A 90 12.69 -5.86 11.85
N GLU A 91 12.27 -4.75 12.45
CA GLU A 91 11.03 -4.05 12.15
C GLU A 91 10.95 -3.66 10.67
N VAL A 92 11.95 -2.93 10.19
CA VAL A 92 12.03 -2.42 8.80
C VAL A 92 12.10 -3.57 7.78
N SER A 93 12.95 -4.57 8.02
CA SER A 93 13.15 -5.66 7.07
C SER A 93 11.89 -6.48 6.86
N ASN A 94 11.16 -6.78 7.94
CA ASN A 94 9.94 -7.57 7.88
C ASN A 94 8.77 -6.76 7.34
N PHE A 95 8.64 -5.49 7.72
CA PHE A 95 7.62 -4.62 7.15
C PHE A 95 7.76 -4.54 5.63
N LEU A 96 8.96 -4.22 5.13
CA LEU A 96 9.24 -4.11 3.70
C LEU A 96 8.94 -5.42 2.97
N PHE A 97 9.29 -6.56 3.55
CA PHE A 97 8.98 -7.86 2.98
C PHE A 97 7.47 -8.08 2.86
N LEU A 98 6.73 -7.93 3.96
CA LEU A 98 5.28 -8.12 3.97
C LEU A 98 4.59 -7.18 2.97
N GLN A 99 4.97 -5.91 2.97
CA GLN A 99 4.37 -4.91 2.08
C GLN A 99 4.70 -5.16 0.60
N THR A 100 5.94 -5.54 0.29
CA THR A 100 6.35 -5.82 -1.10
C THR A 100 5.61 -7.02 -1.67
N TRP A 101 5.49 -8.07 -0.87
CA TRP A 101 4.89 -9.33 -1.29
C TRP A 101 3.39 -9.41 -1.07
N CYS A 102 2.75 -8.28 -0.72
CA CYS A 102 1.32 -8.19 -0.46
C CYS A 102 0.82 -9.19 0.60
N ILE A 103 1.68 -9.52 1.57
CA ILE A 103 1.35 -10.44 2.66
C ILE A 103 0.60 -9.66 3.74
N PRO A 104 -0.58 -10.11 4.17
CA PRO A 104 -1.30 -9.46 5.26
C PRO A 104 -0.49 -9.56 6.56
N GLY A 105 -0.42 -8.46 7.32
CA GLY A 105 0.31 -8.42 8.60
C GLY A 105 1.06 -7.13 8.88
N THR A 106 1.19 -6.22 7.90
CA THR A 106 1.86 -4.91 8.10
C THR A 106 1.24 -4.05 9.19
N PHE A 107 -0.05 -4.25 9.53
CA PHE A 107 -0.67 -3.58 10.67
C PHE A 107 -0.02 -3.95 12.01
N VAL A 108 0.46 -5.20 12.16
CA VAL A 108 1.16 -5.65 13.37
C VAL A 108 2.46 -4.88 13.51
N PHE A 109 3.18 -4.69 12.40
CA PHE A 109 4.41 -3.91 12.38
C PHE A 109 4.13 -2.42 12.64
N ASN A 110 3.04 -1.83 12.14
CA ASN A 110 2.63 -0.49 12.60
C ASN A 110 2.48 -0.39 14.13
N LEU A 111 1.82 -1.37 14.74
CA LEU A 111 1.65 -1.44 16.20
C LEU A 111 3.01 -1.61 16.91
N LEU A 112 3.87 -2.49 16.42
CA LEU A 112 5.22 -2.71 16.99
C LEU A 112 6.09 -1.48 16.89
N GLY A 113 6.07 -0.79 15.74
CA GLY A 113 6.77 0.46 15.54
C GLY A 113 6.41 1.50 16.61
N GLY A 114 5.12 1.64 16.91
CA GLY A 114 4.64 2.48 18.00
C GLY A 114 5.02 1.98 19.38
N ALA A 115 4.86 0.68 19.63
CA ALA A 115 5.11 0.07 20.93
C ALA A 115 6.59 0.07 21.33
N LEU A 116 7.50 -0.03 20.36
CA LEU A 116 8.95 -0.11 20.59
C LEU A 116 9.64 1.25 20.43
N PHE A 117 9.26 2.04 19.41
CA PHE A 117 9.98 3.27 19.06
C PHE A 117 9.18 4.55 19.29
N GLY A 118 7.93 4.43 19.77
CA GLY A 118 7.00 5.53 19.95
C GLY A 118 6.59 6.19 18.63
N ILE A 119 5.69 7.19 18.69
CA ILE A 119 5.21 7.86 17.47
C ILE A 119 6.35 8.55 16.72
N LYS A 120 7.25 9.25 17.44
CA LYS A 120 8.25 10.14 16.79
C LYS A 120 9.18 9.40 15.83
N VAL A 121 9.49 8.13 16.10
CA VAL A 121 10.34 7.30 15.24
C VAL A 121 9.53 6.21 14.55
N GLY A 122 8.65 5.53 15.27
CA GLY A 122 7.82 4.44 14.72
C GLY A 122 6.96 4.89 13.54
N PHE A 123 6.22 6.00 13.68
CA PHE A 123 5.33 6.47 12.63
C PHE A 123 6.05 6.80 11.30
N PRO A 124 7.09 7.66 11.27
CA PRO A 124 7.78 7.95 10.01
C PRO A 124 8.47 6.72 9.41
N VAL A 125 9.02 5.82 10.24
CA VAL A 125 9.62 4.56 9.76
C VAL A 125 8.57 3.65 9.12
N CYS A 126 7.44 3.41 9.80
CA CYS A 126 6.36 2.59 9.28
C CYS A 126 5.78 3.17 7.98
N LEU A 127 5.54 4.48 7.93
CA LEU A 127 5.05 5.16 6.72
C LEU A 127 6.04 5.04 5.55
N ALA A 128 7.34 5.19 5.83
CA ALA A 128 8.39 5.00 4.84
C ALA A 128 8.44 3.55 4.32
N CYS A 129 8.40 2.55 5.22
CA CYS A 129 8.34 1.13 4.85
C CYS A 129 7.11 0.81 4.01
N ASN A 130 5.95 1.34 4.38
CA ASN A 130 4.69 1.12 3.67
C ASN A 130 4.74 1.70 2.24
N THR A 131 5.30 2.90 2.10
CA THR A 131 5.49 3.59 0.82
C THR A 131 6.53 2.89 -0.05
N LEU A 132 7.71 2.60 0.50
CA LEU A 132 8.80 1.96 -0.22
C LEU A 132 8.45 0.53 -0.63
N GLY A 133 7.88 -0.27 0.28
CA GLY A 133 7.45 -1.63 -0.03
C GLY A 133 6.36 -1.66 -1.11
N ALA A 134 5.40 -0.73 -1.08
CA ALA A 134 4.39 -0.60 -2.13
C ALA A 134 5.01 -0.20 -3.47
N PHE A 135 6.02 0.68 -3.46
CA PHE A 135 6.76 1.07 -4.66
C PHE A 135 7.59 -0.09 -5.24
N ILE A 136 8.23 -0.91 -4.41
CA ILE A 136 8.92 -2.12 -4.86
C ILE A 136 7.91 -3.10 -5.46
N CYS A 137 6.77 -3.33 -4.79
CA CYS A 137 5.67 -4.16 -5.31
C CYS A 137 5.19 -3.68 -6.69
N PHE A 138 4.97 -2.37 -6.84
CA PHE A 138 4.59 -1.74 -8.11
C PHE A 138 5.60 -2.04 -9.22
N ASN A 139 6.90 -1.94 -8.93
CA ASN A 139 7.94 -2.21 -9.92
C ASN A 139 8.07 -3.71 -10.24
N ILE A 140 7.98 -4.60 -9.25
CA ILE A 140 7.93 -6.05 -9.49
C ILE A 140 6.74 -6.39 -10.40
N SER A 141 5.56 -5.83 -10.12
CA SER A 141 4.38 -6.03 -10.96
C SER A 141 4.59 -5.48 -12.36
N LYS A 142 5.11 -4.25 -12.49
CA LYS A 142 5.37 -3.57 -13.77
C LYS A 142 6.30 -4.37 -14.68
N TYR A 143 7.40 -4.91 -14.15
CA TYR A 143 8.44 -5.52 -14.97
C TYR A 143 8.30 -7.04 -15.16
N PHE A 144 7.64 -7.73 -14.23
CA PHE A 144 7.57 -9.20 -14.24
C PHE A 144 6.14 -9.74 -14.36
N ALA A 145 5.11 -9.06 -13.86
CA ALA A 145 3.78 -9.65 -13.74
C ALA A 145 2.87 -9.46 -14.96
N GLY A 146 3.33 -8.71 -15.96
CA GLY A 146 2.58 -8.35 -17.17
C GLY A 146 1.66 -9.41 -17.77
N ASP A 147 2.26 -10.44 -18.37
CA ASP A 147 1.54 -11.55 -19.01
C ASP A 147 0.53 -12.22 -18.06
N LEU A 148 0.87 -12.35 -16.79
CA LEU A 148 0.02 -13.00 -15.79
C LEU A 148 -1.20 -12.15 -15.46
N ILE A 149 -1.00 -10.85 -15.28
CA ILE A 149 -2.07 -9.90 -14.96
C ILE A 149 -2.98 -9.72 -16.17
N GLU A 150 -2.45 -9.59 -17.39
CA GLU A 150 -3.27 -9.50 -18.60
C GLU A 150 -4.13 -10.76 -18.80
N ARG A 151 -3.59 -11.95 -18.53
CA ARG A 151 -4.35 -13.20 -18.67
C ARG A 151 -5.41 -13.39 -17.59
N LYS A 152 -5.09 -13.10 -16.33
CA LYS A 152 -5.97 -13.42 -15.18
C LYS A 152 -6.89 -12.28 -14.75
N LEU A 153 -6.50 -11.04 -15.01
CA LEU A 153 -7.17 -9.84 -14.49
C LEU A 153 -7.61 -8.86 -15.59
N SER A 154 -7.68 -9.29 -16.85
CA SER A 154 -8.08 -8.42 -17.98
C SER A 154 -9.39 -7.66 -17.75
N ASN A 155 -10.42 -8.33 -17.24
CA ASN A 155 -11.73 -7.71 -16.98
C ASN A 155 -11.64 -6.67 -15.86
N GLN A 156 -10.94 -6.99 -14.77
CA GLN A 156 -10.73 -6.06 -13.66
C GLN A 156 -9.89 -4.86 -14.10
N LEU A 157 -8.83 -5.08 -14.89
CA LEU A 157 -8.03 -4.01 -15.46
C LEU A 157 -8.87 -3.07 -16.33
N LYS A 158 -9.77 -3.60 -17.17
CA LYS A 158 -10.68 -2.75 -17.97
C LYS A 158 -11.57 -1.88 -17.09
N MET A 159 -12.17 -2.44 -16.04
CA MET A 159 -13.01 -1.68 -15.10
C MET A 159 -12.21 -0.60 -14.36
N ILE A 160 -11.02 -0.95 -13.85
CA ILE A 160 -10.17 0.01 -13.13
C ILE A 160 -9.69 1.10 -14.09
N LYS A 161 -9.27 0.74 -15.31
CA LYS A 161 -8.86 1.67 -16.35
C LYS A 161 -9.99 2.65 -16.68
N GLN A 162 -11.22 2.16 -16.85
CA GLN A 162 -12.38 3.04 -17.10
C GLN A 162 -12.59 4.04 -15.96
N LYS A 163 -12.62 3.58 -14.70
CA LYS A 163 -12.77 4.47 -13.53
C LYS A 163 -11.65 5.50 -13.44
N VAL A 164 -10.42 5.12 -13.75
CA VAL A 164 -9.27 6.03 -13.79
C VAL A 164 -9.42 7.07 -14.90
N GLN A 165 -9.91 6.69 -16.08
CA GLN A 165 -10.17 7.64 -17.17
C GLN A 165 -11.29 8.62 -16.84
N GLU A 166 -12.37 8.16 -16.19
CA GLU A 166 -13.45 9.02 -15.69
C GLU A 166 -12.94 10.11 -14.74
N HIS A 167 -11.88 9.83 -13.98
CA HIS A 167 -11.26 10.73 -13.02
C HIS A 167 -9.93 11.34 -13.51
N LYS A 168 -9.61 11.29 -14.81
CA LYS A 168 -8.30 11.69 -15.35
C LYS A 168 -7.87 13.11 -14.94
N LYS A 169 -8.82 14.05 -14.87
CA LYS A 169 -8.56 15.46 -14.48
C LYS A 169 -8.16 15.64 -13.01
N ASP A 170 -8.59 14.72 -12.16
CA ASP A 170 -8.41 14.77 -10.70
C ASP A 170 -7.82 13.44 -10.17
N LEU A 171 -7.02 12.78 -11.02
CA LEU A 171 -6.55 11.41 -10.84
C LEU A 171 -5.85 11.22 -9.49
N PHE A 172 -5.01 12.19 -9.11
CA PHE A 172 -4.30 12.15 -7.84
C PHE A 172 -5.24 12.12 -6.63
N PHE A 173 -6.26 12.98 -6.61
CA PHE A 173 -7.25 13.04 -5.53
C PHE A 173 -8.13 11.78 -5.50
N TYR A 174 -8.49 11.26 -6.67
CA TYR A 174 -9.19 9.98 -6.77
C TYR A 174 -8.36 8.85 -6.13
N MET A 175 -7.09 8.70 -6.53
CA MET A 175 -6.19 7.69 -5.95
C MET A 175 -6.01 7.89 -4.44
N LEU A 176 -5.83 9.13 -4.00
CA LEU A 176 -5.68 9.47 -2.58
C LEU A 176 -6.92 9.05 -1.78
N SER A 177 -8.12 9.39 -2.26
CA SER A 177 -9.38 9.00 -1.62
C SER A 177 -9.55 7.48 -1.53
N THR A 178 -9.19 6.73 -2.57
CA THR A 178 -9.26 5.27 -2.54
C THR A 178 -8.36 4.64 -1.49
N ARG A 179 -7.21 5.26 -1.18
CA ARG A 179 -6.29 4.75 -0.13
C ARG A 179 -6.73 5.11 1.28
N LEU A 180 -7.43 6.22 1.43
CA LEU A 180 -8.02 6.66 2.70
C LEU A 180 -9.28 5.89 3.05
N PHE A 181 -10.05 5.48 2.04
CA PHE A 181 -11.28 4.74 2.24
C PHE A 181 -11.01 3.37 2.90
N PRO A 182 -11.58 3.09 4.08
CA PRO A 182 -11.34 1.83 4.76
C PRO A 182 -11.91 0.66 3.96
N GLY A 183 -11.16 -0.44 3.91
CA GLY A 183 -11.54 -1.65 3.15
C GLY A 183 -11.06 -1.68 1.70
N SER A 184 -10.51 -0.58 1.18
CA SER A 184 -9.85 -0.60 -0.13
C SER A 184 -8.60 -1.50 -0.09
N PRO A 185 -8.49 -2.51 -0.98
CA PRO A 185 -7.34 -3.41 -0.99
C PRO A 185 -6.10 -2.70 -1.54
N ASN A 186 -5.25 -2.18 -0.65
CA ASN A 186 -4.00 -1.52 -1.03
C ASN A 186 -3.08 -2.38 -1.90
N TRP A 187 -3.01 -3.68 -1.61
CA TRP A 187 -2.26 -4.66 -2.40
C TRP A 187 -2.72 -4.72 -3.86
N ALA A 188 -4.03 -4.66 -4.10
CA ALA A 188 -4.59 -4.76 -5.44
C ALA A 188 -4.21 -3.54 -6.28
N MET A 189 -4.24 -2.35 -5.68
CA MET A 189 -3.78 -1.11 -6.33
C MET A 189 -2.29 -1.16 -6.66
N ASN A 190 -1.46 -1.67 -5.75
CA ASN A 190 -0.01 -1.80 -5.96
C ASN A 190 0.32 -2.71 -7.16
N ILE A 191 -0.46 -3.78 -7.35
CA ILE A 191 -0.27 -4.73 -8.45
C ILE A 191 -0.86 -4.18 -9.76
N THR A 192 -2.05 -3.57 -9.75
CA THR A 192 -2.81 -3.26 -10.97
C THR A 192 -2.49 -1.91 -11.60
N PHE A 193 -2.16 -0.89 -10.81
CA PHE A 193 -1.87 0.46 -11.30
C PHE A 193 -0.70 0.57 -12.30
N PRO A 194 0.38 -0.24 -12.25
CA PRO A 194 1.40 -0.19 -13.30
C PRO A 194 0.88 -0.63 -14.68
N HIS A 195 -0.13 -1.51 -14.71
CA HIS A 195 -0.70 -2.06 -15.96
C HIS A 195 -1.79 -1.18 -16.59
N ILE A 196 -2.11 -0.05 -15.96
CA ILE A 196 -3.03 0.97 -16.49
C ILE A 196 -2.35 2.32 -16.65
N HIS A 197 -1.01 2.34 -16.66
CA HIS A 197 -0.18 3.51 -16.96
C HIS A 197 -0.36 4.69 -16.00
N ILE A 198 -0.56 4.40 -14.72
CA ILE A 198 -0.51 5.45 -13.69
C ILE A 198 0.94 5.94 -13.56
N PRO A 199 1.18 7.27 -13.57
CA PRO A 199 2.52 7.80 -13.32
C PRO A 199 3.05 7.37 -11.95
N SER A 200 4.31 6.92 -11.89
CA SER A 200 4.92 6.40 -10.66
C SER A 200 4.95 7.42 -9.52
N HIS A 201 5.12 8.70 -9.83
CA HIS A 201 5.10 9.76 -8.82
C HIS A 201 3.70 9.94 -8.21
N TYR A 202 2.61 9.89 -9.00
CA TYR A 202 1.24 9.88 -8.47
C TYR A 202 0.99 8.67 -7.59
N PHE A 203 1.50 7.50 -7.98
CA PHE A 203 1.42 6.30 -7.16
C PHE A 203 2.11 6.49 -5.80
N VAL A 204 3.37 6.90 -5.79
CA VAL A 204 4.16 7.08 -4.55
C VAL A 204 3.53 8.13 -3.64
N PHE A 205 3.18 9.31 -4.14
CA PHE A 205 2.58 10.36 -3.33
C PHE A 205 1.17 9.99 -2.85
N SER A 206 0.38 9.25 -3.63
CA SER A 206 -0.93 8.78 -3.17
C SER A 206 -0.82 7.86 -1.96
N ILE A 207 0.24 7.02 -1.89
CA ILE A 207 0.51 6.13 -0.76
C ILE A 207 1.04 6.93 0.42
N ALA A 208 2.08 7.73 0.18
CA ALA A 208 2.79 8.48 1.20
C ALA A 208 1.84 9.42 1.95
N LEU A 209 0.86 10.02 1.27
CA LEU A 209 -0.14 10.88 1.90
C LEU A 209 -1.39 10.12 2.33
N GLY A 210 -1.89 9.20 1.49
CA GLY A 210 -3.17 8.53 1.72
C GLY A 210 -3.14 7.53 2.86
N LEU A 211 -1.96 7.03 3.22
CA LEU A 211 -1.83 6.10 4.35
C LEU A 211 -1.40 6.81 5.64
N ILE A 212 -1.18 8.12 5.65
CA ILE A 212 -0.83 8.88 6.88
C ILE A 212 -1.83 8.59 8.00
N PRO A 213 -3.17 8.75 7.82
CA PRO A 213 -4.10 8.63 8.93
C PRO A 213 -4.11 7.22 9.51
N TRP A 214 -4.06 6.20 8.63
CA TRP A 214 -4.02 4.80 9.05
C TRP A 214 -2.73 4.45 9.81
N ASN A 215 -1.56 4.83 9.27
CA ASN A 215 -0.27 4.52 9.90
C ASN A 215 -0.13 5.30 11.21
N PHE A 216 -0.58 6.56 11.26
CA PHE A 216 -0.55 7.35 12.48
C PHE A 216 -1.41 6.71 13.57
N LEU A 217 -2.67 6.39 13.25
CA LEU A 217 -3.59 5.81 14.21
C LEU A 217 -3.12 4.45 14.74
N THR A 218 -2.64 3.57 13.84
CA THR A 218 -2.17 2.24 14.24
C THR A 218 -0.84 2.29 14.98
N CYS A 219 0.06 3.22 14.61
CA CYS A 219 1.29 3.44 15.38
C CYS A 219 0.99 4.04 16.76
N GLU A 220 0.05 4.97 16.85
CA GLU A 220 -0.37 5.53 18.13
C GLU A 220 -1.04 4.46 19.01
N ALA A 221 -1.92 3.64 18.46
CA ALA A 221 -2.48 2.50 19.18
C ALA A 221 -1.39 1.53 19.68
N GLY A 222 -0.27 1.44 18.94
CA GLY A 222 0.93 0.72 19.34
C GLY A 222 1.64 1.33 20.56
N SER A 223 1.74 2.67 20.62
CA SER A 223 2.41 3.37 21.72
C SER A 223 1.76 3.06 23.08
N ILE A 224 0.43 2.89 23.06
CA ILE A 224 -0.42 2.51 24.21
C ILE A 224 -0.90 1.04 24.14
N ILE A 225 -0.20 0.16 23.41
CA ILE A 225 -0.66 -1.23 23.19
C ILE A 225 -0.90 -2.00 24.49
N SER A 226 -0.17 -1.70 25.56
CA SER A 226 -0.30 -2.34 26.86
C SER A 226 -1.61 -2.00 27.59
N THR A 227 -2.30 -0.92 27.20
CA THR A 227 -3.57 -0.52 27.84
C THR A 227 -4.78 -1.24 27.26
N PHE A 228 -4.66 -1.83 26.06
CA PHE A 228 -5.75 -2.50 25.39
C PHE A 228 -5.82 -3.98 25.78
N LYS A 229 -7.05 -4.48 26.00
CA LYS A 229 -7.27 -5.93 26.24
C LYS A 229 -7.52 -6.70 24.94
N SER A 230 -7.96 -6.03 23.87
CA SER A 230 -8.38 -6.67 22.62
C SER A 230 -8.22 -5.77 21.39
N LYS A 231 -8.08 -6.39 20.20
CA LYS A 231 -8.06 -5.68 18.89
C LYS A 231 -9.30 -4.81 18.65
N SER A 232 -10.45 -5.22 19.16
CA SER A 232 -11.73 -4.50 19.01
C SER A 232 -11.72 -3.12 19.67
N GLU A 233 -10.85 -2.87 20.64
CA GLU A 233 -10.71 -1.57 21.27
C GLU A 233 -9.95 -0.57 20.39
N ILE A 234 -9.18 -1.04 19.40
CA ILE A 234 -8.47 -0.22 18.42
C ILE A 234 -9.35 0.03 17.19
N PHE A 235 -10.03 -1.02 16.71
CA PHE A 235 -10.90 -0.96 15.54
C PHE A 235 -12.35 -0.63 15.90
N LYS A 236 -12.56 0.47 16.62
CA LYS A 236 -13.91 0.92 16.93
C LYS A 236 -14.59 1.57 15.71
N PRO A 237 -15.92 1.57 15.61
CA PRO A 237 -16.65 2.21 14.52
C PRO A 237 -16.24 3.67 14.28
N GLU A 238 -15.90 4.41 15.34
CA GLU A 238 -15.47 5.81 15.28
C GLU A 238 -14.21 5.99 14.42
N THR A 239 -13.26 5.06 14.51
CA THR A 239 -12.06 5.04 13.66
C THR A 239 -12.44 4.95 12.18
N TYR A 240 -13.39 4.08 11.84
CA TYR A 240 -13.84 3.90 10.46
C TYR A 240 -14.56 5.15 9.94
N TYR A 241 -15.43 5.76 10.77
CA TYR A 241 -16.11 6.99 10.39
C TYR A 241 -15.14 8.16 10.18
N MET A 242 -14.11 8.27 11.02
CA MET A 242 -13.05 9.27 10.83
C MET A 242 -12.33 9.08 9.48
N LEU A 243 -11.92 7.85 9.15
CA LEU A 243 -11.23 7.56 7.88
C LEU A 243 -12.12 7.83 6.66
N ILE A 244 -13.40 7.45 6.72
CA ILE A 244 -14.38 7.77 5.68
C ILE A 244 -14.53 9.30 5.54
N GLY A 245 -14.64 10.02 6.66
CA GLY A 245 -14.73 11.48 6.67
C GLY A 245 -13.53 12.14 5.98
N ILE A 246 -12.31 11.71 6.31
CA ILE A 246 -11.09 12.22 5.67
C ILE A 246 -11.07 11.89 4.17
N ALA A 247 -11.46 10.66 3.78
CA ALA A 247 -11.54 10.25 2.38
C ALA A 247 -12.52 11.12 1.58
N LEU A 248 -13.67 11.46 2.16
CA LEU A 248 -14.67 12.35 1.55
C LEU A 248 -14.16 13.80 1.46
N CYS A 249 -13.48 14.30 2.49
CA CYS A 249 -12.89 15.64 2.48
C CYS A 249 -11.87 15.82 1.35
N VAL A 250 -11.08 14.78 1.05
CA VAL A 250 -10.11 14.79 -0.04
C VAL A 250 -10.76 14.88 -1.42
N LEU A 251 -12.02 14.47 -1.56
CA LEU A 251 -12.80 14.58 -2.81
C LEU A 251 -13.48 15.94 -2.99
N ILE A 252 -13.46 16.84 -1.99
CA ILE A 252 -14.08 18.17 -2.08
C ILE A 252 -13.47 19.01 -3.22
N PRO A 253 -12.14 19.16 -3.36
CA PRO A 253 -11.58 20.01 -4.41
C PRO A 253 -11.98 19.56 -5.84
N PRO A 254 -11.91 18.25 -6.20
CA PRO A 254 -12.44 17.75 -7.47
C PRO A 254 -13.93 18.06 -7.70
N ILE A 255 -14.77 17.87 -6.68
CA ILE A 255 -16.23 18.09 -6.77
C ILE A 255 -16.53 19.57 -7.00
N VAL A 256 -15.90 20.46 -6.24
CA VAL A 256 -16.08 21.92 -6.38
C VAL A 256 -15.68 22.39 -7.77
N LYS A 257 -14.52 21.94 -8.27
CA LYS A 257 -14.05 22.27 -9.62
C LYS A 257 -15.01 21.80 -10.72
N LYS A 258 -15.59 20.60 -10.55
CA LYS A 258 -16.59 20.05 -11.48
C LYS A 258 -17.85 20.91 -11.49
N ILE A 259 -18.35 21.31 -10.32
CA ILE A 259 -19.54 22.18 -10.19
C ILE A 259 -19.29 23.53 -10.86
N ILE A 260 -18.16 24.19 -10.57
CA ILE A 260 -17.82 25.50 -11.16
C ILE A 260 -17.74 25.41 -12.70
N SER A 261 -16.98 24.46 -13.25
CA SER A 261 -16.85 24.34 -14.72
C SER A 261 -18.15 23.94 -15.45
N SER A 262 -19.12 23.35 -14.73
CA SER A 262 -20.43 23.03 -15.28
C SER A 262 -21.38 24.23 -15.29
N LYS A 263 -21.16 25.23 -14.43
CA LYS A 263 -21.87 26.50 -14.45
C LYS A 263 -21.34 27.40 -15.57
N GLU A 264 -20.01 27.49 -15.72
CA GLU A 264 -19.37 28.26 -16.80
C GLU A 264 -19.68 27.76 -18.23
N LYS A 265 -20.11 26.50 -18.39
CA LYS A 265 -20.53 25.95 -19.69
C LYS A 265 -22.01 26.16 -20.01
N LYS A 266 -22.79 26.64 -19.05
CA LYS A 266 -24.23 26.90 -19.20
C LYS A 266 -24.54 28.38 -19.40
N GLU A 267 -23.56 29.25 -19.17
CA GLU A 267 -23.54 30.67 -19.54
C GLU A 267 -22.88 30.83 -20.92
#